data_AF-A0A2V7JU49-F1
#
_entry.id   AF-A0A2V7JU49-F1
#
_cell.length_a   1.000
_cell.length_b   1.000
_cell.length_c   1.000
_cell.angle_alpha   90.00
_cell.angle_beta   90.00
_cell.angle_gamma   90.00
#
_symmetry.space_group_name_H-M   'P 1'
#
loop_
_entity.id
_entity.type
_entity.pdbx_description
1 polymer ?
#
loop_
_entity_poly.entity_id
_entity_poly.type
_entity_poly.pdbx_seq_one_letter_code
_entity_poly.pdbx_strand_id
1 'polypeptide(L)'
;LNGTHDMQLGLRLARKLLVDLARLGLPAGTELLDPITPQYLTDLISWAAIGARTTESQTHREMASGLSMPVGFKNTTDGNQQVAIDALESARHPHTFLGIDQDGVASVIHTEGNPDGHIILRGGRTPNYDAESIRRCEELLLAAGLPARILVDCSHAQTAKDFTRQPRVLDDLVAQIRAGNRSIMGFMLESNLEAGNQKLADGRAGLRYGVSITDACIDWPTTERALAEAAAALP
;
A
#
# COMPACT_ATOMS: atom_id res chain seq x y z
N LEU A 1 -5.96 -12.18 -18.60
CA LEU A 1 -4.62 -12.83 -18.59
C LEU A 1 -4.31 -13.50 -19.95
N ASN A 2 -4.79 -12.97 -21.06
CA ASN A 2 -4.62 -13.53 -22.42
C ASN A 2 -4.37 -12.42 -23.45
N GLY A 3 -3.89 -11.25 -23.01
CA GLY A 3 -3.59 -10.12 -23.88
C GLY A 3 -4.79 -9.40 -24.52
N THR A 4 -6.03 -9.71 -24.16
CA THR A 4 -7.22 -9.10 -24.79
C THR A 4 -7.54 -7.67 -24.33
N HIS A 5 -6.99 -7.24 -23.18
CA HIS A 5 -7.22 -5.91 -22.60
C HIS A 5 -8.71 -5.52 -22.41
N ASP A 6 -9.58 -6.49 -22.09
CA ASP A 6 -11.00 -6.22 -21.79
C ASP A 6 -11.16 -5.50 -20.44
N MET A 7 -11.11 -4.16 -20.50
CA MET A 7 -11.21 -3.29 -19.34
C MET A 7 -12.58 -3.34 -18.67
N GLN A 8 -13.66 -3.46 -19.46
CA GLN A 8 -15.01 -3.50 -18.90
C GLN A 8 -15.22 -4.76 -18.06
N LEU A 9 -14.81 -5.92 -18.59
CA LEU A 9 -14.84 -7.16 -17.83
C LEU A 9 -13.93 -7.07 -16.60
N GLY A 10 -12.73 -6.49 -16.74
CA GLY A 10 -11.81 -6.25 -15.64
C GLY A 10 -12.43 -5.49 -14.47
N LEU A 11 -13.06 -4.34 -14.75
CA LEU A 11 -13.73 -3.52 -13.74
C LEU A 11 -14.90 -4.24 -13.07
N ARG A 12 -15.73 -4.95 -13.85
CA ARG A 12 -16.84 -5.74 -13.29
C ARG A 12 -16.34 -6.85 -12.35
N LEU A 13 -15.28 -7.55 -12.73
CA LEU A 13 -14.68 -8.61 -11.91
C LEU A 13 -14.03 -8.05 -10.64
N ALA A 14 -13.28 -6.96 -10.75
CA ALA A 14 -12.64 -6.30 -9.61
C ALA A 14 -13.69 -5.82 -8.59
N ARG A 15 -14.71 -5.10 -9.06
CA ARG A 15 -15.80 -4.63 -8.18
C ARG A 15 -16.56 -5.79 -7.55
N LYS A 16 -16.87 -6.85 -8.30
CA LYS A 16 -17.51 -8.04 -7.75
C LYS A 16 -16.69 -8.67 -6.61
N LEU A 17 -15.38 -8.82 -6.80
CA LEU A 17 -14.49 -9.35 -5.75
C LEU A 17 -14.55 -8.47 -4.49
N LEU A 18 -14.45 -7.16 -4.64
CA LEU A 18 -14.52 -6.22 -3.50
C LEU A 18 -15.87 -6.31 -2.77
N VAL A 19 -16.99 -6.44 -3.50
CA VAL A 19 -18.31 -6.67 -2.90
C VAL A 19 -18.36 -8.00 -2.14
N ASP A 20 -17.80 -9.06 -2.70
CA ASP A 20 -17.76 -10.37 -2.06
C ASP A 20 -16.92 -10.32 -0.76
N LEU A 21 -15.78 -9.62 -0.76
CA LEU A 21 -14.94 -9.39 0.44
C LEU A 21 -15.67 -8.55 1.49
N ALA A 22 -16.32 -7.46 1.09
CA ALA A 22 -17.10 -6.62 2.00
C ALA A 22 -18.25 -7.40 2.67
N ARG A 23 -18.91 -8.31 1.93
CA ARG A 23 -19.95 -9.20 2.47
C ARG A 23 -19.41 -10.22 3.48
N LEU A 24 -18.13 -10.58 3.39
CA LEU A 24 -17.45 -11.40 4.38
C LEU A 24 -17.03 -10.60 5.63
N GLY A 25 -17.21 -9.27 5.61
CA GLY A 25 -16.73 -8.38 6.67
C GLY A 25 -15.21 -8.18 6.65
N LEU A 26 -14.54 -8.49 5.54
CA LEU A 26 -13.09 -8.33 5.39
C LEU A 26 -12.79 -7.02 4.64
N PRO A 27 -12.17 -6.01 5.30
CA PRO A 27 -11.75 -4.78 4.65
C PRO A 27 -10.74 -5.03 3.53
N ALA A 28 -10.84 -4.26 2.44
CA ALA A 28 -9.92 -4.34 1.32
C ALA A 28 -9.06 -3.08 1.23
N GLY A 29 -7.77 -3.27 0.93
CA GLY A 29 -6.86 -2.19 0.56
C GLY A 29 -6.37 -2.36 -0.87
N THR A 30 -6.02 -1.25 -1.54
CA THR A 30 -5.48 -1.28 -2.91
C THR A 30 -4.43 -0.20 -3.14
N GLU A 31 -3.56 -0.40 -4.12
CA GLU A 31 -2.76 0.67 -4.70
C GLU A 31 -3.59 1.40 -5.78
N LEU A 32 -3.57 2.74 -5.78
CA LEU A 32 -4.26 3.55 -6.79
C LEU A 32 -3.23 4.09 -7.80
N LEU A 33 -3.42 3.72 -9.06
CA LEU A 33 -2.45 3.93 -10.14
C LEU A 33 -2.89 4.99 -11.16
N ASP A 34 -4.16 5.35 -11.16
CA ASP A 34 -4.75 6.31 -12.09
C ASP A 34 -5.95 7.02 -11.43
N PRO A 35 -6.33 8.23 -11.91
CA PRO A 35 -7.40 9.02 -11.30
C PRO A 35 -8.82 8.63 -11.74
N ILE A 36 -8.97 7.62 -12.62
CA ILE A 36 -10.27 7.23 -13.20
C ILE A 36 -10.85 6.02 -12.46
N THR A 37 -10.03 4.98 -12.25
CA THR A 37 -10.46 3.75 -11.56
C THR A 37 -11.02 3.95 -10.16
N PRO A 38 -10.63 4.97 -9.36
CA PRO A 38 -11.25 5.24 -8.07
C PRO A 38 -12.78 5.33 -8.13
N GLN A 39 -13.34 6.02 -9.14
CA GLN A 39 -14.79 6.22 -9.28
C GLN A 39 -15.59 4.91 -9.38
N TYR A 40 -14.93 3.78 -9.69
CA TYR A 40 -15.56 2.48 -9.85
C TYR A 40 -15.41 1.56 -8.64
N LEU A 41 -14.50 1.87 -7.70
CA LEU A 41 -14.05 0.92 -6.69
C LEU A 41 -13.95 1.49 -5.28
N THR A 42 -13.74 2.79 -5.09
CA THR A 42 -13.35 3.34 -3.77
C THR A 42 -14.43 3.27 -2.71
N ASP A 43 -15.70 3.16 -3.07
CA ASP A 43 -16.80 2.91 -2.13
C ASP A 43 -16.69 1.54 -1.42
N LEU A 44 -15.79 0.67 -1.89
CA LEU A 44 -15.52 -0.66 -1.32
C LEU A 44 -14.08 -0.81 -0.79
N ILE A 45 -13.31 0.29 -0.73
CA ILE A 45 -11.91 0.29 -0.27
C ILE A 45 -11.81 0.99 1.08
N SER A 46 -11.15 0.34 2.04
CA SER A 46 -10.97 0.88 3.40
C SER A 46 -9.63 1.56 3.62
N TRP A 47 -8.65 1.32 2.73
CA TRP A 47 -7.30 1.89 2.80
C TRP A 47 -6.68 1.92 1.40
N ALA A 48 -5.95 2.99 1.07
CA ALA A 48 -5.29 3.10 -0.23
C ALA A 48 -3.77 3.36 -0.09
N ALA A 49 -3.00 2.92 -1.08
CA ALA A 49 -1.60 3.27 -1.23
C ALA A 49 -1.34 4.05 -2.52
N ILE A 50 -0.41 4.99 -2.46
CA ILE A 50 0.25 5.58 -3.63
C ILE A 50 1.64 4.95 -3.78
N GLY A 51 1.89 4.44 -4.98
CA GLY A 51 3.11 3.71 -5.33
C GLY A 51 4.37 4.56 -5.29
N ALA A 52 5.52 3.92 -5.02
CA ALA A 52 6.82 4.62 -4.91
C ALA A 52 7.24 5.39 -6.18
N ARG A 53 6.66 5.06 -7.35
CA ARG A 53 6.91 5.73 -8.63
C ARG A 53 5.93 6.86 -8.93
N THR A 54 4.84 6.96 -8.16
CA THR A 54 3.78 7.95 -8.33
C THR A 54 3.62 8.86 -7.12
N THR A 55 4.33 8.62 -6.02
CA THR A 55 4.38 9.51 -4.85
C THR A 55 4.79 10.95 -5.20
N GLU A 56 5.68 11.14 -6.18
CA GLU A 56 6.10 12.47 -6.66
C GLU A 56 5.10 13.10 -7.65
N SER A 57 4.13 12.32 -8.14
CA SER A 57 3.16 12.78 -9.13
C SER A 57 2.11 13.69 -8.50
N GLN A 58 2.03 14.92 -8.98
CA GLN A 58 1.02 15.89 -8.56
C GLN A 58 -0.40 15.36 -8.75
N THR A 59 -0.70 14.69 -9.87
CA THR A 59 -2.01 14.06 -10.13
C THR A 59 -2.41 13.05 -9.05
N HIS A 60 -1.45 12.30 -8.51
CA HIS A 60 -1.73 11.32 -7.45
C HIS A 60 -1.91 11.99 -6.08
N ARG A 61 -1.20 13.09 -5.81
CA ARG A 61 -1.38 13.91 -4.60
C ARG A 61 -2.74 14.60 -4.57
N GLU A 62 -3.13 15.19 -5.70
CA GLU A 62 -4.46 15.76 -5.93
C GLU A 62 -5.56 14.72 -5.76
N MET A 63 -5.43 13.56 -6.41
CA MET A 63 -6.37 12.44 -6.23
C MET A 63 -6.48 12.02 -4.75
N ALA A 64 -5.35 11.81 -4.08
CA ALA A 64 -5.31 11.37 -2.69
C ALA A 64 -6.01 12.35 -1.73
N SER A 65 -5.97 13.65 -2.03
CA SER A 65 -6.66 14.68 -1.24
C SER A 65 -8.19 14.58 -1.25
N GLY A 66 -8.77 13.88 -2.23
CA GLY A 66 -10.22 13.68 -2.37
C GLY A 66 -10.70 12.27 -1.99
N LEU A 67 -9.80 11.40 -1.56
CA LEU A 67 -10.15 10.02 -1.21
C LEU A 67 -10.83 9.94 0.17
N SER A 68 -11.88 9.13 0.25
CA SER A 68 -12.71 8.99 1.47
C SER A 68 -12.17 7.97 2.48
N MET A 69 -10.89 7.59 2.37
CA MET A 69 -10.22 6.64 3.24
C MET A 69 -8.76 7.07 3.51
N PRO A 70 -8.09 6.51 4.52
CA PRO A 70 -6.67 6.77 4.77
C PRO A 70 -5.78 6.38 3.58
N VAL A 71 -4.75 7.20 3.32
CA VAL A 71 -3.84 7.01 2.18
C VAL A 71 -2.39 6.91 2.65
N GLY A 72 -1.71 5.84 2.25
CA GLY A 72 -0.30 5.62 2.51
C GLY A 72 0.57 6.00 1.32
N PHE A 73 1.58 6.84 1.53
CA PHE A 73 2.54 7.21 0.48
C PHE A 73 3.86 6.45 0.64
N LYS A 74 4.22 5.64 -0.35
CA LYS A 74 5.50 4.92 -0.34
C LYS A 74 6.66 5.88 -0.51
N ASN A 75 7.73 5.71 0.28
CA ASN A 75 9.01 6.33 -0.04
C ASN A 75 9.49 5.89 -1.44
N THR A 76 10.31 6.70 -2.08
CA THR A 76 10.76 6.45 -3.46
C THR A 76 11.59 5.18 -3.56
N THR A 77 11.78 4.68 -4.79
CA THR A 77 12.51 3.43 -5.04
C THR A 77 13.98 3.46 -4.62
N ASP A 78 14.60 4.64 -4.48
CA ASP A 78 15.95 4.82 -3.97
C ASP A 78 16.03 5.02 -2.45
N GLY A 79 14.89 5.20 -1.76
CA GLY A 79 14.80 5.31 -0.30
C GLY A 79 14.48 6.71 0.23
N ASN A 80 14.18 7.68 -0.64
CA ASN A 80 13.92 9.06 -0.23
C ASN A 80 12.55 9.17 0.47
N GLN A 81 12.59 9.41 1.78
CA GLN A 81 11.42 9.62 2.64
C GLN A 81 10.79 11.01 2.42
N GLN A 82 11.58 12.03 2.07
CA GLN A 82 11.10 13.41 1.92
C GLN A 82 10.02 13.53 0.86
N VAL A 83 10.17 12.84 -0.28
CA VAL A 83 9.18 12.89 -1.37
C VAL A 83 7.80 12.37 -0.93
N ALA A 84 7.76 11.38 -0.03
CA ALA A 84 6.51 10.89 0.55
C ALA A 84 5.93 11.86 1.58
N ILE A 85 6.78 12.55 2.33
CA ILE A 85 6.39 13.58 3.29
C ILE A 85 5.79 14.79 2.56
N ASP A 86 6.40 15.24 1.47
CA ASP A 86 5.87 16.31 0.62
C ASP A 86 4.51 15.92 0.00
N ALA A 87 4.36 14.63 -0.34
CA ALA A 87 3.09 14.10 -0.86
C ALA A 87 2.00 14.09 0.21
N LEU A 88 2.35 13.73 1.45
CA LEU A 88 1.44 13.79 2.60
C LEU A 88 1.01 15.23 2.88
N GLU A 89 1.95 16.16 2.91
CA GLU A 89 1.65 17.59 3.11
C GLU A 89 0.71 18.09 2.01
N SER A 90 1.02 17.81 0.75
CA SER A 90 0.18 18.19 -0.39
C SER A 90 -1.23 17.60 -0.30
N ALA A 91 -1.37 16.31 -0.03
CA ALA A 91 -2.67 15.62 0.01
C ALA A 91 -3.56 16.09 1.18
N ARG A 92 -2.98 16.65 2.25
CA ARG A 92 -3.74 17.21 3.38
C ARG A 92 -4.45 18.52 3.08
N HIS A 93 -4.16 19.15 1.94
CA HIS A 93 -4.76 20.42 1.55
C HIS A 93 -5.83 20.26 0.45
N PRO A 94 -6.79 21.20 0.35
CA PRO A 94 -7.71 21.29 -0.77
C PRO A 94 -7.00 21.42 -2.12
N HIS A 95 -7.51 20.73 -3.13
CA HIS A 95 -7.06 20.87 -4.52
C HIS A 95 -8.22 21.17 -5.46
N THR A 96 -7.88 21.66 -6.65
CA THR A 96 -8.80 21.79 -7.78
C THR A 96 -8.12 21.28 -9.05
N PHE A 97 -8.68 20.25 -9.66
CA PHE A 97 -8.06 19.57 -10.81
C PHE A 97 -9.11 18.99 -11.76
N LEU A 98 -8.67 18.51 -12.93
CA LEU A 98 -9.54 17.87 -13.92
C LEU A 98 -9.60 16.36 -13.66
N GLY A 99 -10.82 15.83 -13.55
CA GLY A 99 -11.10 14.41 -13.35
C GLY A 99 -12.34 13.97 -14.12
N ILE A 100 -12.96 12.88 -13.68
CA ILE A 100 -14.27 12.43 -14.17
C ILE A 100 -15.29 12.41 -13.03
N ASP A 101 -16.54 12.68 -13.35
CA ASP A 101 -17.67 12.45 -12.44
C ASP A 101 -18.22 11.01 -12.52
N GLN A 102 -19.28 10.74 -11.77
CA GLN A 102 -19.91 9.41 -11.69
C GLN A 102 -20.60 8.97 -13.00
N ASP A 103 -20.92 9.93 -13.88
CA ASP A 103 -21.47 9.64 -15.21
C ASP A 103 -20.35 9.44 -16.25
N GLY A 104 -19.08 9.55 -15.85
CA GLY A 104 -17.91 9.39 -16.69
C GLY A 104 -17.60 10.62 -17.55
N VAL A 105 -18.15 11.78 -17.21
CA VAL A 105 -17.92 13.04 -17.92
C VAL A 105 -16.73 13.77 -17.31
N ALA A 106 -15.90 14.36 -18.17
CA ALA A 106 -14.76 15.17 -17.73
C ALA A 106 -15.25 16.41 -16.97
N SER A 107 -14.78 16.57 -15.74
CA SER A 107 -15.31 17.53 -14.77
C SER A 107 -14.19 18.18 -13.94
N VAL A 108 -14.46 19.39 -13.44
CA VAL A 108 -13.60 20.05 -12.44
C VAL A 108 -13.92 19.47 -11.07
N ILE A 109 -12.92 18.91 -10.41
CA ILE A 109 -13.03 18.30 -9.09
C ILE A 109 -12.45 19.25 -8.05
N HIS A 110 -13.18 19.44 -6.95
CA HIS A 110 -12.73 20.16 -5.78
C HIS A 110 -12.64 19.19 -4.61
N THR A 111 -11.53 19.21 -3.88
CA THR A 111 -11.30 18.35 -2.71
C THR A 111 -11.10 19.19 -1.46
N GLU A 112 -11.33 18.61 -0.29
CA GLU A 112 -11.19 19.30 1.00
C GLU A 112 -9.82 19.05 1.65
N GLY A 113 -9.00 18.15 1.06
CA GLY A 113 -7.80 17.63 1.69
C GLY A 113 -8.10 16.36 2.50
N ASN A 114 -7.11 15.47 2.56
CA ASN A 114 -7.20 14.21 3.30
C ASN A 114 -6.27 14.25 4.52
N PRO A 115 -6.79 14.40 5.75
CA PRO A 115 -5.98 14.45 6.96
C PRO A 115 -5.41 13.08 7.38
N ASP A 116 -5.90 11.98 6.79
CA ASP A 116 -5.59 10.61 7.18
C ASP A 116 -4.45 9.98 6.34
N GLY A 117 -3.46 10.81 6.04
CA GLY A 117 -2.21 10.39 5.41
C GLY A 117 -1.23 9.72 6.39
N HIS A 118 -0.44 8.77 5.88
CA HIS A 118 0.73 8.20 6.57
C HIS A 118 1.82 7.80 5.57
N ILE A 119 3.06 7.67 6.02
CA ILE A 119 4.17 7.23 5.17
C ILE A 119 4.28 5.70 5.19
N ILE A 120 4.64 5.12 4.04
CA ILE A 120 4.98 3.70 3.91
C ILE A 120 6.50 3.59 3.66
N LEU A 121 7.21 2.99 4.61
CA LEU A 121 8.63 2.66 4.47
C LEU A 121 8.79 1.29 3.83
N ARG A 122 9.42 1.25 2.65
CA ARG A 122 9.48 0.06 1.78
C ARG A 122 10.90 -0.30 1.31
N GLY A 123 11.89 0.27 1.98
CA GLY A 123 13.30 0.21 1.62
C GLY A 123 13.64 1.10 0.42
N GLY A 124 14.87 0.99 -0.06
CA GLY A 124 15.38 1.70 -1.23
C GLY A 124 16.66 1.05 -1.73
N ARG A 125 17.74 1.83 -1.81
CA ARG A 125 19.10 1.26 -2.00
C ARG A 125 19.51 0.35 -0.84
N THR A 126 19.03 0.66 0.35
CA THR A 126 19.15 -0.16 1.56
C THR A 126 17.77 -0.33 2.20
N PRO A 127 17.56 -1.37 3.04
CA PRO A 127 16.41 -1.43 3.92
C PRO A 127 16.32 -0.17 4.81
N ASN A 128 15.11 0.18 5.23
CA ASN A 128 14.83 1.34 6.08
C ASN A 128 13.76 1.04 7.14
N TYR A 129 13.72 -0.19 7.64
CA TYR A 129 12.82 -0.62 8.73
C TYR A 129 13.47 -0.59 10.11
N ASP A 130 14.79 -0.47 10.18
CA ASP A 130 15.54 -0.46 11.44
C ASP A 130 15.24 0.78 12.28
N ALA A 131 15.55 0.72 13.57
CA ALA A 131 15.21 1.77 14.52
C ALA A 131 15.84 3.15 14.19
N GLU A 132 16.99 3.20 13.52
CA GLU A 132 17.58 4.48 13.09
C GLU A 132 16.80 5.08 11.93
N SER A 133 16.46 4.27 10.94
CA SER A 133 15.62 4.68 9.80
C SER A 133 14.23 5.15 10.25
N ILE A 134 13.63 4.49 11.25
CA ILE A 134 12.35 4.89 11.84
C ILE A 134 12.48 6.23 12.56
N ARG A 135 13.49 6.42 13.42
CA ARG A 135 13.73 7.70 14.11
C ARG A 135 13.93 8.86 13.15
N ARG A 136 14.71 8.64 12.08
CA ARG A 136 14.89 9.64 11.02
C ARG A 136 13.55 10.02 10.39
N CYS A 137 12.71 9.03 10.12
CA CYS A 137 11.38 9.27 9.55
C CYS A 137 10.48 10.06 10.52
N GLU A 138 10.54 9.76 11.83
CA GLU A 138 9.84 10.53 12.87
C GLU A 138 10.27 11.99 12.88
N GLU A 139 11.58 12.25 12.86
CA GLU A 139 12.15 13.61 12.83
C GLU A 139 11.66 14.40 11.61
N LEU A 140 11.66 13.79 10.43
CA LEU A 140 11.19 14.44 9.21
C LEU A 140 9.67 14.73 9.24
N LEU A 141 8.86 13.79 9.74
CA LEU A 141 7.41 13.99 9.90
C LEU A 141 7.12 15.14 10.87
N LEU A 142 7.78 15.16 12.02
CA LEU A 142 7.61 16.20 13.03
C LEU A 142 8.07 17.57 12.54
N ALA A 143 9.19 17.63 11.81
CA ALA A 143 9.69 18.86 11.19
C ALA A 143 8.69 19.44 10.16
N ALA A 144 7.94 18.58 9.48
CA ALA A 144 6.88 18.97 8.55
C ALA A 144 5.51 19.23 9.23
N GLY A 145 5.42 19.17 10.57
CA GLY A 145 4.15 19.32 11.29
C GLY A 145 3.13 18.20 11.01
N LEU A 146 3.61 17.02 10.61
CA LEU A 146 2.80 15.84 10.35
C LEU A 146 2.81 14.90 11.56
N PRO A 147 1.72 14.16 11.82
CA PRO A 147 1.72 13.07 12.80
C PRO A 147 2.77 12.00 12.43
N ALA A 148 3.50 11.50 13.42
CA ALA A 148 4.47 10.42 13.25
C ALA A 148 3.76 9.06 13.06
N ARG A 149 3.13 8.87 11.89
CA ARG A 149 2.38 7.65 11.50
C ARG A 149 3.15 6.91 10.42
N ILE A 150 3.74 5.78 10.77
CA ILE A 150 4.63 5.01 9.90
C ILE A 150 4.07 3.60 9.71
N LEU A 151 3.86 3.21 8.46
CA LEU A 151 3.59 1.84 8.06
C LEU A 151 4.85 1.27 7.40
N VAL A 152 5.21 0.03 7.71
CA VAL A 152 6.39 -0.61 7.10
C VAL A 152 5.98 -1.76 6.17
N ASP A 153 6.31 -1.63 4.89
CA ASP A 153 6.24 -2.73 3.93
C ASP A 153 7.38 -3.70 4.22
N CYS A 154 7.06 -4.92 4.67
CA CYS A 154 8.03 -5.93 5.07
C CYS A 154 8.67 -6.66 3.88
N SER A 155 8.24 -6.38 2.64
CA SER A 155 8.70 -7.03 1.41
C SER A 155 9.70 -6.15 0.63
N HIS A 156 9.76 -6.36 -0.68
CA HIS A 156 10.43 -5.51 -1.64
C HIS A 156 11.89 -5.18 -1.29
N ALA A 157 12.23 -3.90 -1.11
CA ALA A 157 13.60 -3.47 -0.88
C ALA A 157 14.03 -3.65 0.58
N GLN A 158 13.11 -3.91 1.51
CA GLN A 158 13.49 -4.31 2.87
C GLN A 158 14.20 -5.66 2.88
N THR A 159 13.79 -6.57 2.00
CA THR A 159 14.28 -7.95 1.97
C THR A 159 15.22 -8.23 0.80
N ALA A 160 15.60 -7.20 0.03
CA ALA A 160 16.29 -7.37 -1.25
C ALA A 160 15.56 -8.36 -2.18
N LYS A 161 14.22 -8.35 -2.15
CA LYS A 161 13.30 -9.24 -2.87
C LYS A 161 13.36 -10.72 -2.47
N ASP A 162 13.98 -11.05 -1.33
CA ASP A 162 13.87 -12.37 -0.73
C ASP A 162 12.61 -12.43 0.15
N PHE A 163 11.52 -12.93 -0.44
CA PHE A 163 10.22 -13.00 0.23
C PHE A 163 10.25 -13.81 1.54
N THR A 164 11.21 -14.72 1.71
CA THR A 164 11.32 -15.54 2.93
C THR A 164 11.78 -14.75 4.15
N ARG A 165 12.29 -13.53 3.95
CA ARG A 165 12.77 -12.65 5.02
C ARG A 165 11.70 -11.73 5.58
N GLN A 166 10.51 -11.66 4.99
CA GLN A 166 9.42 -10.80 5.47
C GLN A 166 9.11 -10.99 6.97
N PRO A 167 9.05 -12.23 7.51
CA PRO A 167 8.79 -12.43 8.95
C PRO A 167 9.86 -11.80 9.83
N ARG A 168 11.14 -11.81 9.42
CA ARG A 168 12.22 -11.19 10.20
C ARG A 168 12.09 -9.68 10.27
N VAL A 169 11.57 -9.05 9.22
CA VAL A 169 11.27 -7.62 9.23
C VAL A 169 10.15 -7.35 10.24
N LEU A 170 9.08 -8.15 10.21
CA LEU A 170 7.98 -8.03 11.18
C LEU A 170 8.46 -8.22 12.64
N ASP A 171 9.30 -9.22 12.90
CA ASP A 171 9.87 -9.49 14.23
C ASP A 171 10.62 -8.26 14.78
N ASP A 172 11.39 -7.58 13.92
CA ASP A 172 12.12 -6.36 14.28
C ASP A 172 11.14 -5.22 14.63
N LEU A 173 10.09 -5.02 13.82
CA LEU A 173 9.05 -4.01 14.11
C LEU A 173 8.34 -4.28 15.43
N VAL A 174 7.98 -5.53 15.70
CA VAL A 174 7.36 -5.95 16.96
C VAL A 174 8.31 -5.66 18.13
N ALA A 175 9.60 -5.97 17.99
CA ALA A 175 10.60 -5.67 19.01
C ALA A 175 10.70 -4.16 19.27
N GLN A 176 10.69 -3.32 18.23
CA GLN A 176 10.69 -1.86 18.36
C GLN A 176 9.44 -1.35 19.09
N ILE A 177 8.24 -1.85 18.74
CA ILE A 177 6.98 -1.46 19.39
C ILE A 177 6.99 -1.83 20.89
N ARG A 178 7.48 -3.03 21.21
CA ARG A 178 7.64 -3.49 22.60
C ARG A 178 8.68 -2.67 23.37
N ALA A 179 9.72 -2.19 22.70
CA ALA A 179 10.71 -1.30 23.27
C ALA A 179 10.19 0.15 23.47
N GLY A 180 8.94 0.43 23.10
CA GLY A 180 8.28 1.71 23.35
C GLY A 180 8.06 2.57 22.11
N ASN A 181 8.40 2.10 20.90
CA ASN A 181 8.05 2.81 19.68
C ASN A 181 6.51 2.95 19.59
N ARG A 182 6.03 4.15 19.25
CA ARG A 182 4.60 4.48 19.09
C ARG A 182 4.27 5.05 17.71
N SER A 183 5.26 5.23 16.85
CA SER A 183 5.08 5.77 15.50
C SER A 183 4.78 4.67 14.47
N ILE A 184 5.25 3.44 14.70
CA ILE A 184 4.92 2.28 13.88
C ILE A 184 3.44 1.93 14.13
N MET A 185 2.59 2.27 13.17
CA MET A 185 1.14 2.05 13.23
C MET A 185 0.69 0.76 12.55
N GLY A 186 1.56 0.16 11.72
CA GLY A 186 1.21 -1.06 10.99
C GLY A 186 2.34 -1.56 10.10
N PHE A 187 2.06 -2.67 9.43
CA PHE A 187 2.96 -3.34 8.50
C PHE A 187 2.20 -3.88 7.29
N MET A 188 2.92 -4.17 6.22
CA MET A 188 2.38 -4.82 5.02
C MET A 188 3.19 -6.07 4.69
N LEU A 189 2.51 -7.18 4.41
CA LEU A 189 3.08 -8.47 4.02
C LEU A 189 2.54 -8.88 2.66
N GLU A 190 3.42 -9.40 1.80
CA GLU A 190 3.04 -10.05 0.55
C GLU A 190 2.89 -11.55 0.79
N SER A 191 1.65 -11.99 0.94
CA SER A 191 1.26 -13.38 1.21
C SER A 191 0.29 -13.90 0.17
N ASN A 192 0.33 -15.22 -0.06
CA ASN A 192 -0.65 -15.93 -0.87
C ASN A 192 -0.86 -17.33 -0.28
N LEU A 193 -1.78 -18.11 -0.85
CA LEU A 193 -2.02 -19.48 -0.40
C LEU A 193 -0.74 -20.33 -0.46
N GLU A 194 0.01 -20.19 -1.55
CA GLU A 194 1.25 -20.92 -1.83
C GLU A 194 2.44 -19.96 -1.99
N ALA A 195 3.62 -20.43 -1.59
CA ALA A 195 4.84 -19.62 -1.60
C ALA A 195 5.40 -19.36 -3.01
N GLY A 196 6.18 -18.29 -3.10
CA GLY A 196 6.95 -17.94 -4.29
C GLY A 196 6.11 -17.21 -5.34
N ASN A 197 6.54 -17.31 -6.59
CA ASN A 197 5.80 -16.83 -7.75
C ASN A 197 5.90 -17.81 -8.93
N GLN A 198 5.20 -17.48 -10.00
CA GLN A 198 5.24 -18.16 -11.28
C GLN A 198 5.12 -17.16 -12.42
N LYS A 199 5.68 -17.50 -13.58
CA LYS A 199 5.56 -16.65 -14.77
C LYS A 199 4.22 -16.88 -15.45
N LEU A 200 3.59 -15.79 -15.87
CA LEU A 200 2.50 -15.87 -16.84
C LEU A 200 3.11 -16.16 -18.22
N ALA A 201 2.96 -17.39 -18.70
CA ALA A 201 3.27 -17.76 -20.08
C ALA A 201 2.04 -17.45 -20.96
N ASP A 202 1.55 -18.42 -21.73
CA ASP A 202 0.44 -18.24 -22.66
C ASP A 202 -0.92 -18.52 -22.01
N GLY A 203 -1.36 -17.58 -21.18
CA GLY A 203 -2.71 -17.63 -20.60
C GLY A 203 -2.77 -18.26 -19.21
N ARG A 204 -3.97 -18.71 -18.84
CA ARG A 204 -4.23 -19.31 -17.51
C ARG A 204 -3.88 -20.79 -17.42
N ALA A 205 -3.72 -21.47 -18.57
CA ALA A 205 -3.47 -22.89 -18.60
C ALA A 205 -2.11 -23.21 -17.95
N GLY A 206 -2.11 -24.17 -17.03
CA GLY A 206 -0.89 -24.58 -16.32
C GLY A 206 -0.46 -23.68 -15.17
N LEU A 207 -1.19 -22.60 -14.86
CA LEU A 207 -0.93 -21.84 -13.63
C LEU A 207 -1.27 -22.69 -12.41
N ARG A 208 -0.33 -22.74 -11.46
CA ARG A 208 -0.57 -23.35 -10.15
C ARG A 208 -1.53 -22.46 -9.37
N TYR A 209 -2.55 -23.08 -8.80
CA TYR A 209 -3.49 -22.38 -7.92
C TYR A 209 -2.76 -21.82 -6.69
N GLY A 210 -3.16 -20.64 -6.23
CA GLY A 210 -2.62 -20.04 -5.01
C GLY A 210 -1.20 -19.46 -5.09
N VAL A 211 -0.54 -19.51 -6.26
CA VAL A 211 0.82 -18.99 -6.44
C VAL A 211 0.78 -17.66 -7.21
N SER A 212 1.44 -16.62 -6.69
CA SER A 212 1.50 -15.28 -7.30
C SER A 212 2.05 -15.31 -8.74
N ILE A 213 1.50 -14.46 -9.62
CA ILE A 213 2.02 -14.24 -10.99
C ILE A 213 2.90 -12.97 -11.11
N THR A 214 3.14 -12.28 -9.99
CA THR A 214 3.94 -11.05 -9.90
C THR A 214 5.13 -11.28 -8.96
N ASP A 215 5.24 -10.52 -7.87
CA ASP A 215 6.26 -10.68 -6.86
C ASP A 215 6.01 -11.94 -6.01
N ALA A 216 7.09 -12.49 -5.47
CA ALA A 216 7.04 -13.72 -4.69
C ALA A 216 6.44 -13.48 -3.30
N CYS A 217 5.54 -14.37 -2.88
CA CYS A 217 4.83 -14.24 -1.61
C CYS A 217 5.26 -15.33 -0.61
N ILE A 218 5.11 -15.05 0.69
CA ILE A 218 5.09 -16.11 1.71
C ILE A 218 3.80 -16.93 1.58
N ASP A 219 3.84 -18.20 2.00
CA ASP A 219 2.69 -19.09 2.00
C ASP A 219 1.74 -18.83 3.18
N TRP A 220 0.58 -19.49 3.15
CA TRP A 220 -0.42 -19.39 4.21
C TRP A 220 0.10 -19.83 5.59
N PRO A 221 0.79 -20.98 5.77
CA PRO A 221 1.32 -21.38 7.08
C PRO A 221 2.33 -20.39 7.66
N THR A 222 3.15 -19.76 6.82
CA THR A 222 4.08 -18.70 7.27
C THR A 222 3.34 -17.43 7.65
N THR A 223 2.31 -17.07 6.88
CA THR A 223 1.47 -15.90 7.17
C THR A 223 0.73 -16.04 8.50
N GLU A 224 0.07 -17.18 8.71
CA GLU A 224 -0.65 -17.49 9.95
C GLU A 224 0.30 -17.44 11.16
N ARG A 225 1.45 -18.11 11.07
CA ARG A 225 2.45 -18.11 12.13
C ARG A 225 2.96 -16.70 12.45
N ALA A 226 3.38 -15.95 11.44
CA ALA A 226 3.93 -14.61 11.62
C ALA A 226 2.92 -13.65 12.27
N LEU A 227 1.65 -13.70 11.84
CA LEU A 227 0.59 -12.88 12.43
C LEU A 227 0.26 -13.30 13.86
N ALA A 228 0.18 -14.61 14.14
CA ALA A 228 -0.10 -15.12 15.49
C ALA A 228 1.03 -14.79 16.48
N GLU A 229 2.29 -14.94 16.07
CA GLU A 229 3.46 -14.61 16.88
C GLU A 229 3.53 -13.09 17.15
N ALA A 230 3.31 -12.26 16.13
CA ALA A 230 3.26 -10.81 16.30
C ALA A 230 2.13 -10.39 17.25
N ALA A 231 0.92 -10.92 17.05
CA ALA A 231 -0.22 -10.61 17.91
C ALA A 231 0.00 -11.04 19.37
N ALA A 232 0.64 -12.19 19.61
CA ALA A 232 0.95 -12.66 20.96
C ALA A 232 2.03 -11.82 21.67
N ALA A 233 2.91 -11.17 20.91
CA ALA A 233 4.02 -10.38 21.44
C ALA A 233 3.69 -8.88 21.62
N LEU A 234 2.74 -8.35 20.85
CA LEU A 234 2.31 -6.96 20.94
C LEU A 234 1.51 -6.70 22.23
N PRO A 235 1.63 -5.50 22.82
CA PRO A 235 1.01 -5.13 24.09
C PRO A 235 -0.51 -4.92 24.01
#